data_AF-A0A9Q3L7U4-F1
#
_entry.id   AF-A0A9Q3L7U4-F1
#
_cell.length_a   1.000
_cell.length_b   1.000
_cell.length_c   1.000
_cell.angle_alpha   90.00
_cell.angle_beta   90.00
_cell.angle_gamma   90.00
#
_symmetry.space_group_name_H-M   'P 1'
#
loop_
_entity.id
_entity.type
_entity.pdbx_description
1 polymer ?
#
loop_
_entity_poly.entity_id
_entity_poly.type
_entity_poly.pdbx_seq_one_letter_code
_entity_poly.pdbx_strand_id
1 'polypeptide(L)'
;EPNFLKMMEQMTQFMGQLTQAVAPRDTSKVPAFKTPSMKAPDSFDGTKAHKLRGFIQSCQLIFHNDPANFFSDRKKVLYSTSFLTGRAGKWI
;
A
#
# COMPACT_ATOMS: atom_id res chain seq x y z
N GLU A 1 -52.45 14.80 24.26
CA GLU A 1 -51.16 15.51 24.25
C GLU A 1 -50.42 15.28 22.93
N PRO A 2 -49.85 16.32 22.30
CA PRO A 2 -49.27 16.28 20.95
C PRO A 2 -47.80 15.79 20.88
N ASN A 3 -47.23 15.26 21.97
CA ASN A 3 -45.78 15.04 22.07
C ASN A 3 -45.27 13.73 21.44
N PHE A 4 -46.09 12.68 21.37
CA PHE A 4 -45.64 11.37 20.87
C PHE A 4 -45.34 11.37 19.36
N LEU A 5 -46.18 12.04 18.56
CA LEU A 5 -45.99 12.18 17.12
C LEU A 5 -44.71 12.96 16.77
N LYS A 6 -44.42 14.04 17.50
CA LYS A 6 -43.17 14.80 17.35
C LYS A 6 -41.94 13.96 17.68
N MET A 7 -42.01 13.12 18.70
CA MET A 7 -40.90 12.23 19.06
C MET A 7 -40.62 11.20 17.96
N MET A 8 -41.66 10.60 17.37
CA MET A 8 -41.52 9.67 16.26
C MET A 8 -40.94 10.32 15.00
N GLU A 9 -41.35 11.55 14.71
CA GLU A 9 -40.81 12.34 13.62
C GLU A 9 -39.31 12.65 13.83
N GLN A 10 -38.93 13.07 15.04
CA GLN A 10 -37.53 13.30 15.39
C GLN A 10 -36.68 12.02 15.33
N MET A 11 -37.21 10.87 15.78
CA MET A 11 -36.50 9.59 15.65
C MET A 11 -36.32 9.18 14.19
N THR A 12 -37.33 9.40 13.35
CA THR A 12 -37.27 9.11 11.92
C THR A 12 -36.22 9.99 11.24
N GLN A 13 -36.19 11.28 11.57
CA GLN A 13 -35.19 12.23 11.06
C GLN A 13 -33.77 11.86 11.53
N PHE A 14 -33.61 11.47 12.79
CA PHE A 14 -32.32 11.07 13.34
C PHE A 14 -31.79 9.78 12.70
N MET A 15 -32.65 8.77 12.50
CA MET A 15 -32.28 7.55 11.76
C MET A 15 -31.95 7.83 10.29
N GLY A 16 -32.63 8.79 9.66
CA GLY A 16 -32.32 9.28 8.31
C GLY A 16 -30.95 9.98 8.21
N GLN A 17 -30.47 10.60 9.29
CA GLN A 17 -29.13 11.18 9.35
C GLN A 17 -28.06 10.11 9.57
N LEU A 18 -28.32 9.11 10.41
CA LEU A 18 -27.39 8.00 10.65
C LEU A 18 -27.17 7.13 9.40
N THR A 19 -28.20 6.95 8.58
CA THR A 19 -28.12 6.16 7.33
C THR A 19 -27.35 6.88 6.21
N GLN A 20 -27.19 8.21 6.25
CA GLN A 20 -26.36 8.95 5.28
C GLN A 20 -24.85 8.77 5.48
N ALA A 21 -24.41 8.18 6.61
CA ALA A 21 -23.00 7.92 6.88
C ALA A 21 -22.47 6.60 6.29
N VAL A 22 -23.33 5.79 5.65
CA VAL A 22 -22.98 4.45 5.13
C VAL A 22 -23.05 4.34 3.62
N ALA A 23 -23.02 5.48 2.90
CA ALA A 23 -22.72 5.43 1.46
C ALA A 23 -21.39 4.68 1.28
N PRO A 24 -21.29 3.71 0.35
CA PRO A 24 -20.03 3.06 0.06
C PRO A 24 -19.05 4.17 -0.32
N ARG A 25 -18.08 4.45 0.56
CA ARG A 25 -17.00 5.38 0.23
C ARG A 25 -16.34 4.79 -0.99
N ASP A 26 -16.43 5.51 -2.09
CA ASP A 26 -15.68 5.22 -3.30
C ASP A 26 -14.19 5.37 -2.94
N THR A 27 -13.59 4.28 -2.44
CA THR A 27 -12.18 4.24 -2.01
C THR A 27 -11.24 4.44 -3.19
N SER A 28 -11.76 4.54 -4.42
CA SER A 28 -10.99 4.78 -5.64
C SER A 28 -10.27 6.14 -5.66
N LYS A 29 -10.69 7.11 -4.83
CA LYS A 29 -10.15 8.50 -4.88
C LYS A 29 -9.19 8.88 -3.77
N VAL A 30 -9.00 8.05 -2.74
CA VAL A 30 -7.96 8.32 -1.73
C VAL A 30 -6.64 7.78 -2.27
N PRO A 31 -5.61 8.61 -2.50
CA PRO A 31 -4.31 8.11 -2.89
C PRO A 31 -3.84 7.11 -1.84
N ALA A 32 -3.45 5.91 -2.28
CA ALA A 32 -2.84 4.95 -1.38
C ALA A 32 -1.64 5.60 -0.69
N PHE A 33 -1.50 5.38 0.62
CA PHE A 33 -0.39 5.92 1.38
C PHE A 33 0.93 5.49 0.75
N LYS A 34 1.79 6.47 0.45
CA LYS A 34 3.11 6.28 -0.12
C LYS A 34 4.13 7.00 0.75
N THR A 35 5.04 6.25 1.36
CA THR A 35 6.20 6.79 2.06
C THR A 35 7.04 7.58 1.05
N PRO A 36 7.22 8.90 1.24
CA PRO A 36 8.09 9.70 0.40
C PRO A 36 9.55 9.24 0.54
N SER A 37 10.30 9.25 -0.56
CA SER A 37 11.76 9.04 -0.56
C SER A 37 12.22 7.75 0.14
N MET A 38 11.57 6.63 -0.19
CA MET A 38 12.03 5.30 0.23
C MET A 38 13.52 5.09 -0.08
N LYS A 39 14.29 4.65 0.93
CA LYS A 39 15.70 4.29 0.73
C LYS A 39 15.79 3.14 -0.27
N ALA A 40 16.67 3.27 -1.26
CA ALA A 40 16.99 2.18 -2.17
C ALA A 40 17.61 0.97 -1.44
N PRO A 41 17.51 -0.25 -2.00
CA PRO A 41 18.21 -1.42 -1.49
C PRO A 41 19.72 -1.19 -1.46
N ASP A 42 20.41 -1.77 -0.48
CA ASP A 42 21.86 -1.90 -0.56
C ASP A 42 22.20 -2.95 -1.63
N SER A 43 23.31 -2.77 -2.37
CA SER A 43 23.73 -3.74 -3.38
C SER A 43 24.07 -5.10 -2.76
N PHE A 44 23.70 -6.18 -3.46
CA PHE A 44 23.97 -7.55 -3.03
C PHE A 44 24.98 -8.22 -3.97
N ASP A 45 26.16 -8.53 -3.45
CA ASP A 45 27.29 -9.09 -4.21
C ASP A 45 27.32 -10.63 -4.22
N GLY A 46 26.45 -11.28 -3.44
CA GLY A 46 26.43 -12.72 -3.25
C GLY A 46 27.52 -13.28 -2.32
N THR A 47 28.28 -12.45 -1.58
CA THR A 47 29.34 -12.95 -0.68
C THR A 47 28.80 -13.39 0.68
N LYS A 48 27.84 -12.64 1.23
CA LYS A 48 27.31 -12.86 2.58
C LYS A 48 25.85 -13.31 2.52
N ALA A 49 25.61 -14.61 2.61
CA ALA A 49 24.27 -15.21 2.49
C ALA A 49 23.23 -14.59 3.46
N HIS A 50 23.62 -14.27 4.69
CA HIS A 50 22.72 -13.65 5.67
C HIS A 50 22.17 -12.28 5.24
N LYS A 51 22.83 -11.57 4.29
CA LYS A 51 22.36 -10.29 3.76
C LYS A 51 21.26 -10.43 2.71
N LEU A 52 21.10 -11.62 2.12
CA LEU A 52 20.12 -11.86 1.06
C LEU A 52 18.69 -11.52 1.52
N ARG A 53 18.34 -11.91 2.76
CA ARG A 53 17.03 -11.63 3.32
C ARG A 53 16.76 -10.13 3.41
N GLY A 54 17.70 -9.36 3.92
CA GLY A 54 17.57 -7.90 4.04
C GLY A 54 17.42 -7.22 2.68
N PHE A 55 18.21 -7.66 1.69
CA PHE A 55 18.09 -7.21 0.31
C PHE A 55 16.67 -7.45 -0.25
N ILE A 56 16.18 -8.69 -0.19
CA ILE A 56 14.83 -9.04 -0.69
C ILE A 56 13.74 -8.23 0.03
N GLN A 57 13.82 -8.11 1.36
CA GLN A 57 12.84 -7.34 2.15
C GLN A 57 12.80 -5.87 1.73
N SER A 58 13.95 -5.25 1.46
CA SER A 58 14.00 -3.87 1.00
C SER A 58 13.37 -3.68 -0.38
N CYS A 59 13.61 -4.61 -1.33
CA CYS A 59 12.94 -4.59 -2.63
C CYS A 59 11.42 -4.72 -2.48
N GLN A 60 10.95 -5.67 -1.66
CA GLN A 60 9.52 -5.85 -1.40
C GLN A 60 8.89 -4.59 -0.85
N LEU A 61 9.51 -3.94 0.14
CA LEU A 61 8.96 -2.72 0.74
C LEU A 61 8.76 -1.60 -0.30
N ILE A 62 9.72 -1.44 -1.21
CA ILE A 62 9.63 -0.46 -2.31
C ILE A 62 8.50 -0.81 -3.29
N PHE A 63 8.35 -2.08 -3.65
CA PHE A 63 7.31 -2.52 -4.57
C PHE A 63 5.91 -2.28 -4.00
N HIS A 64 5.71 -2.54 -2.70
CA HIS A 64 4.43 -2.30 -2.03
C HIS A 64 4.16 -0.81 -1.80
N ASN A 65 5.21 0.01 -1.63
CA ASN A 65 5.08 1.45 -1.48
C ASN A 65 4.67 2.16 -2.78
N ASP A 66 5.00 1.58 -3.93
CA ASP A 66 4.73 2.20 -5.24
C ASP A 66 4.19 1.20 -6.28
N PRO A 67 2.99 0.62 -6.04
CA PRO A 67 2.43 -0.43 -6.90
C PRO A 67 2.18 0.07 -8.32
N ALA A 68 1.92 1.38 -8.51
CA ALA A 68 1.74 1.99 -9.82
C ALA A 68 3.03 2.02 -10.65
N ASN A 69 4.21 2.09 -10.04
CA ASN A 69 5.48 1.96 -10.76
C ASN A 69 5.91 0.49 -10.89
N PHE A 70 5.60 -0.36 -9.92
CA PHE A 70 6.00 -1.78 -9.86
C PHE A 70 4.84 -2.76 -10.14
N PHE A 71 3.96 -2.42 -11.09
CA PHE A 71 2.76 -3.21 -11.40
C PHE A 71 3.03 -4.56 -12.06
N SER A 72 4.23 -4.79 -12.62
CA SER A 72 4.57 -6.04 -13.29
C SER A 72 5.82 -6.66 -12.72
N ASP A 73 5.87 -7.99 -12.74
CA ASP A 73 7.02 -8.74 -12.24
C ASP A 73 8.29 -8.43 -13.05
N ARG A 74 8.16 -8.14 -14.36
CA ARG A 74 9.29 -7.67 -15.18
C ARG A 74 9.95 -6.42 -14.60
N LYS A 75 9.16 -5.44 -14.14
CA LYS A 75 9.71 -4.21 -13.54
C LYS A 75 10.35 -4.47 -12.17
N LYS A 76 9.72 -5.33 -11.35
CA LYS A 76 10.26 -5.74 -10.06
C LYS A 76 11.60 -6.46 -10.23
N VAL A 77 11.66 -7.42 -11.15
CA VAL A 77 12.89 -8.17 -11.48
C VAL A 77 13.96 -7.22 -11.97
N LEU A 78 13.67 -6.37 -12.97
CA LEU A 78 14.65 -5.42 -13.51
C LEU A 78 15.23 -4.53 -12.40
N TYR A 79 14.37 -3.98 -11.54
CA TYR A 79 14.79 -3.17 -10.41
C TYR A 79 15.67 -3.94 -9.43
N SER A 80 15.24 -5.13 -8.97
CA SER A 80 16.07 -5.93 -8.05
C SER A 80 17.42 -6.30 -8.69
N THR A 81 17.43 -6.66 -9.97
CA THR A 81 18.67 -7.05 -10.67
C THR A 81 19.67 -5.90 -10.80
N SER A 82 19.23 -4.64 -10.87
CA SER A 82 20.16 -3.49 -10.95
C SER A 82 20.99 -3.29 -9.69
N PHE A 83 20.62 -3.92 -8.58
CA PHE A 83 21.36 -3.89 -7.32
C PHE A 83 22.21 -5.15 -7.09
N LEU A 84 22.17 -6.12 -8.02
CA LEU A 84 23.03 -7.29 -7.96
C LEU A 84 24.42 -6.93 -8.50
N THR A 85 25.45 -7.31 -7.75
CA THR A 85 26.85 -7.04 -8.10
C THR A 85 27.70 -8.28 -7.86
N GLY A 86 29.02 -8.18 -8.10
CA GLY A 86 29.97 -9.22 -7.71
C GLY A 86 29.62 -10.60 -8.27
N ARG A 87 29.49 -11.60 -7.40
CA ARG A 87 29.12 -12.96 -7.81
C ARG A 87 27.65 -13.03 -8.21
N ALA A 88 26.75 -12.39 -7.46
CA ALA A 88 25.32 -12.44 -7.75
C ALA A 88 24.96 -11.85 -9.11
N GLY A 89 25.61 -10.74 -9.49
CA GLY A 89 25.39 -10.11 -10.80
C GLY A 89 25.82 -10.97 -12.00
N LYS A 90 26.70 -11.96 -11.82
CA LYS A 90 27.12 -12.87 -12.91
C LYS A 90 26.10 -13.95 -13.26
N TRP A 91 25.06 -14.13 -12.43
CA TRP A 91 24.01 -15.15 -12.66
C TRP A 91 22.86 -14.63 -13.52
N ILE A 92 22.85 -13.32 -13.78
CA ILE A 92 21.80 -12.61 -14.50
C ILE A 92 22.28 -12.37 -15.92
#